data_AF-A0AAN9PKU9-F1
#
_entry.id   AF-A0AAN9PKU9-F1
#
_cell.length_a   1.000
_cell.length_b   1.000
_cell.length_c   1.000
_cell.angle_alpha   90.00
_cell.angle_beta   90.00
_cell.angle_gamma   90.00
#
_symmetry.space_group_name_H-M   'P 1'
#
loop_
_entity.id
_entity.type
_entity.pdbx_description
1 polymer ?
#
loop_
_entity_poly.entity_id
_entity_poly.type
_entity_poly.pdbx_seq_one_letter_code
_entity_poly.pdbx_strand_id
1 'polypeptide(L)' 'MSIPECQKKLPGAFPGGQPLPEAVLWLLLTGKIPSKEQVDSLARELRSRATIPDAVKGEKFEKLGVEDQGSM' A
#
# COMPACT_ATOMS: atom_id res chain seq x y z
N MET A 1 -1.26 19.90 4.77
CA MET A 1 -0.75 19.16 3.60
C MET A 1 -1.87 19.05 2.60
N SER A 2 -1.71 19.63 1.42
CA SER A 2 -2.65 19.48 0.30
C SER A 2 -2.26 18.30 -0.61
N ILE A 3 -3.17 17.84 -1.47
CA ILE A 3 -2.89 16.74 -2.41
C ILE A 3 -1.72 17.06 -3.36
N PRO A 4 -1.62 18.26 -3.97
CA PRO A 4 -0.45 18.58 -4.81
C PRO A 4 0.86 18.64 -4.04
N GLU A 5 0.84 18.98 -2.75
CA GLU A 5 2.04 18.91 -1.91
C GLU A 5 2.44 17.46 -1.59
N CYS A 6 1.48 16.57 -1.34
CA CYS A 6 1.74 15.14 -1.18
C CYS A 6 2.46 14.57 -2.41
N GLN A 7 1.97 14.87 -3.62
CA GLN A 7 2.58 14.42 -4.87
C GLN A 7 4.03 14.88 -5.05
N LYS A 8 4.39 16.05 -4.49
CA LYS A 8 5.75 16.60 -4.58
C LYS A 8 6.68 16.09 -3.48
N LYS A 9 6.16 15.84 -2.28
CA LYS A 9 6.96 15.61 -1.07
C LYS A 9 7.04 14.14 -0.66
N LEU A 10 6.05 13.32 -0.98
CA LEU A 10 6.02 11.92 -0.56
C LEU A 10 6.82 11.03 -1.51
N PRO A 11 7.51 10.00 -1.00
CA PRO A 11 8.17 9.00 -1.84
C PRO A 11 7.20 8.30 -2.79
N GLY A 12 7.57 8.24 -4.07
CA GLY A 12 6.94 7.43 -5.11
C GLY A 12 7.81 6.24 -5.52
N ALA A 13 7.27 5.35 -6.36
CA ALA A 13 8.00 4.17 -6.86
C ALA A 13 9.22 4.55 -7.72
N PHE A 14 9.11 5.65 -8.47
CA PHE A 14 10.16 6.24 -9.29
C PHE A 14 10.11 7.77 -9.18
N PRO A 15 11.20 8.49 -9.51
CA PRO A 15 11.22 9.95 -9.45
C PRO A 15 10.10 10.58 -10.30
N GLY A 16 9.27 11.43 -9.69
CA GLY A 16 8.13 12.08 -10.36
C GLY A 16 6.89 11.18 -10.55
N GLY A 17 6.92 9.94 -10.07
CA GLY A 17 5.75 9.06 -10.05
C GLY A 17 4.72 9.43 -8.97
N GLN A 18 3.60 8.72 -8.94
CA GLN A 18 2.61 8.89 -7.88
C GLN A 18 3.19 8.47 -6.51
N PRO A 19 2.79 9.14 -5.41
CA PRO A 19 3.15 8.72 -4.06
C PRO A 19 2.74 7.28 -3.79
N LEU A 20 3.62 6.53 -3.11
CA LEU A 20 3.28 5.20 -2.66
C LEU A 20 2.15 5.27 -1.61
N PRO A 21 1.15 4.37 -1.67
CA PRO A 21 0.08 4.31 -0.68
C PRO A 21 0.60 4.22 0.76
N GLU A 22 1.70 3.51 0.98
CA GLU A 22 2.37 3.37 2.27
C GLU A 22 2.94 4.71 2.77
N ALA A 23 3.43 5.57 1.87
CA ALA A 23 3.89 6.91 2.23
C ALA A 23 2.73 7.80 2.69
N VAL A 24 1.57 7.68 2.03
CA VAL A 24 0.34 8.37 2.42
C VAL A 24 -0.15 7.85 3.77
N LEU A 25 -0.17 6.53 3.97
CA LEU A 25 -0.56 5.91 5.24
C LEU A 25 0.31 6.41 6.40
N TRP A 26 1.64 6.47 6.21
CA TRP A 26 2.57 6.99 7.20
C TRP A 26 2.27 8.45 7.57
N LEU A 27 2.03 9.29 6.57
CA LEU A 27 1.67 10.70 6.78
C LEU A 27 0.40 10.82 7.63
N LEU A 28 -0.64 10.02 7.33
CA LEU A 28 -1.91 10.07 8.05
C LEU A 28 -1.76 9.61 9.51
N LEU A 29 -0.94 8.59 9.78
CA LEU A 29 -0.74 8.06 11.12
C LEU A 29 0.17 8.93 11.99
N THR A 30 1.18 9.57 11.39
CA THR A 30 2.26 10.24 12.13
C THR A 30 2.28 11.76 11.99
N GLY A 31 1.59 12.30 10.98
CA GLY A 31 1.69 13.71 10.58
C GLY A 31 3.02 14.10 9.94
N LYS A 32 3.91 13.14 9.64
CA LYS A 32 5.29 13.40 9.15
C LYS A 32 5.50 12.85 7.74
N ILE A 33 6.38 13.49 6.97
CA ILE A 33 6.85 12.97 5.67
C ILE A 33 7.85 11.83 5.94
N PRO A 34 7.60 10.61 5.44
CA PRO A 34 8.55 9.51 5.57
C PRO A 34 9.71 9.61 4.58
N SER A 35 10.85 9.03 4.96
CA SER A 35 11.95 8.67 4.06
C SER A 35 11.61 7.45 3.21
N LYS A 36 12.39 7.18 2.15
CA LYS A 36 12.18 6.02 1.30
C LYS A 36 12.39 4.70 2.06
N GLU A 37 13.38 4.65 2.95
CA GLU A 37 13.69 3.48 3.77
C GLU A 37 12.55 3.16 4.74
N GLN A 38 11.90 4.17 5.29
CA GLN A 38 10.70 4.01 6.12
C GLN A 38 9.52 3.46 5.33
N VAL A 39 9.31 3.97 4.11
CA VAL A 39 8.27 3.45 3.20
C VAL A 39 8.56 2.00 2.81
N ASP A 40 9.80 1.66 2.45
CA ASP A 40 10.21 0.30 2.09
C ASP A 40 10.11 -0.65 3.30
N SER A 41 10.37 -0.17 4.51
CA SER A 41 10.17 -0.93 5.75
C SER A 41 8.68 -1.19 6.00
N LEU A 42 7.83 -0.16 5.91
CA LEU A 42 6.39 -0.29 6.08
C LEU A 42 5.78 -1.21 5.02
N ALA A 43 6.22 -1.12 3.77
CA ALA A 43 5.76 -1.99 2.69
C ALA A 43 6.14 -3.47 2.94
N ARG A 44 7.29 -3.76 3.53
CA ARG A 44 7.65 -5.12 3.97
C ARG A 44 6.78 -5.60 5.13
N GLU A 45 6.51 -4.73 6.09
CA GLU A 45 5.66 -5.04 7.23
C GLU A 45 4.22 -5.35 6.80
N LEU A 46 3.62 -4.50 5.95
CA LEU A 46 2.27 -4.73 5.41
C LEU A 46 2.19 -6.06 4.64
N ARG A 47 3.19 -6.38 3.81
CA ARG A 47 3.27 -7.68 3.12
C ARG A 47 3.34 -8.84 4.11
N SER A 48 4.11 -8.72 5.19
CA SER A 48 4.20 -9.78 6.21
C SER A 48 2.87 -10.03 6.94
N ARG A 49 1.97 -9.04 6.96
CA ARG A 49 0.64 -9.10 7.58
C ARG A 49 -0.47 -9.47 6.58
N ALA A 50 -0.15 -9.62 5.29
CA ALA A 50 -1.14 -9.87 4.25
C ALA A 50 -1.65 -11.32 4.21
N THR A 51 -1.21 -12.20 5.13
CA THR A 51 -1.74 -13.57 5.23
C THR A 51 -3.19 -13.53 5.72
N ILE A 52 -4.08 -14.03 4.86
CA ILE A 52 -5.51 -14.14 5.17
C ILE A 52 -5.81 -15.56 5.72
N PRO A 53 -6.60 -15.72 6.80
CA PRO A 53 -7.04 -17.03 7.28
C PRO A 53 -7.92 -17.78 6.26
N ASP A 54 -7.85 -19.10 6.24
CA ASP A 54 -8.59 -19.90 5.24
C ASP A 54 -10.11 -19.76 5.35
N ALA A 55 -10.65 -19.57 6.57
CA ALA A 55 -12.07 -19.27 6.77
C ALA A 55 -12.53 -17.95 6.09
N VAL A 56 -11.61 -17.08 5.71
CA VAL A 56 -11.86 -15.83 4.97
C VAL A 56 -11.53 -16.00 3.47
N LYS A 57 -10.57 -16.87 3.13
CA LYS A 57 -10.25 -17.25 1.75
C LYS A 57 -11.37 -18.14 1.16
N GLY A 58 -12.39 -17.49 0.61
CA GLY A 58 -13.15 -18.03 -0.53
C GLY A 58 -13.99 -19.29 -0.31
N GLU A 59 -15.17 -19.13 0.29
CA GLU A 59 -16.40 -19.73 -0.28
C GLU A 59 -17.31 -18.67 -0.92
N LYS A 60 -17.02 -17.37 -0.68
CA LYS A 60 -17.85 -16.24 -1.12
C LYS A 60 -17.32 -15.50 -2.36
N PHE A 61 -16.02 -15.55 -2.64
CA PHE A 61 -15.41 -14.86 -3.79
C PHE A 61 -15.57 -15.64 -5.10
N GLU A 62 -15.49 -16.96 -5.04
CA GLU A 62 -15.66 -17.85 -6.21
C GLU A 62 -17.09 -17.84 -6.76
N LYS A 63 -18.09 -17.69 -5.88
CA LYS A 63 -19.51 -17.54 -6.27
C LYS A 63 -19.85 -16.20 -6.96
N LEU A 64 -18.93 -15.23 -6.95
CA LEU A 64 -19.09 -13.96 -7.66
C LEU A 64 -18.47 -13.98 -9.07
N GLY A 65 -17.86 -15.09 -9.51
CA GLY A 65 -17.28 -15.20 -10.86
C GLY A 65 -16.13 -14.23 -11.11
N VAL A 66 -15.44 -13.78 -10.05
CA VAL A 66 -14.25 -12.94 -10.18
C VAL A 66 -13.05 -13.88 -10.25
N GLU A 67 -12.54 -14.09 -11.47
CA GLU A 67 -11.31 -14.86 -11.68
C GLU A 67 -10.12 -14.10 -11.07
N ASP A 68 -9.35 -14.80 -10.23
CA ASP A 68 -8.15 -14.29 -9.57
C ASP A 68 -7.05 -14.06 -10.62
N GLN A 69 -6.95 -12.84 -11.16
CA GLN A 69 -5.77 -12.42 -11.91
C GLN A 69 -4.67 -12.00 -10.94
N GLY A 70 -4.01 -12.98 -10.33
CA GLY A 70 -2.94 -12.77 -9.36
C GLY A 70 -1.72 -13.66 -9.61
N SER A 71 -0.96 -13.41 -10.69
CA SER A 71 0.47 -13.79 -10.75
C SER A 71 1.23 -13.00 -11.82
N MET A 72 2.00 -11.99 -11.39
CA MET A 72 3.40 -11.76 -11.80
C MET A 72 4.10 -10.80 -10.84
#